data_AF-A0A7I7LKK3-F1
#
_entry.id   AF-A0A7I7LKK3-F1
#
_cell.length_a   1.000
_cell.length_b   1.000
_cell.length_c   1.000
_cell.angle_alpha   90.00
_cell.angle_beta   90.00
_cell.angle_gamma   90.00
#
_symmetry.space_group_name_H-M   'P 1'
#
loop_
_entity.id
_entity.type
_entity.pdbx_description
1 polymer ?
#
loop_
_entity_poly.entity_id
_entity_poly.type
_entity_poly.pdbx_seq_one_letter_code
_entity_poly.pdbx_strand_id
1 'polypeptide(L)' 'MAGLPLLRPAMVRCAETRQRFTVTGVVQGVGFRPFVHQLASELGLSGFAGNDSAAVFI' A
#
# COMPACT_ATOMS: atom_id res chain seq x y z
N MET A 1 5.18 -44.70 -17.05
CA MET A 1 5.65 -43.34 -17.37
C MET A 1 4.65 -42.32 -16.85
N ALA A 2 4.61 -42.09 -15.53
CA ALA A 2 3.79 -41.04 -14.92
C ALA A 2 4.71 -39.88 -14.57
N GLY A 3 4.55 -38.75 -15.25
CA GLY A 3 5.34 -37.54 -15.02
C GLY A 3 5.09 -37.00 -13.61
N LEU A 4 6.17 -36.78 -12.87
CA LEU A 4 6.13 -36.14 -11.55
C LEU A 4 5.49 -34.74 -11.67
N PRO A 5 4.58 -34.36 -10.75
CA PRO A 5 4.04 -33.01 -10.74
C PRO A 5 5.17 -32.01 -10.45
N LEU A 6 5.30 -31.00 -11.31
CA LEU A 6 6.18 -29.86 -11.09
C LEU A 6 5.81 -29.22 -9.75
N LEU A 7 6.68 -29.41 -8.75
CA LEU A 7 6.61 -28.71 -7.47
C LEU A 7 6.73 -27.21 -7.78
N ARG A 8 5.62 -26.48 -7.59
CA ARG A 8 5.64 -25.02 -7.65
C ARG A 8 6.55 -24.52 -6.52
N PRO A 9 7.46 -23.57 -6.78
CA PRO A 9 8.30 -23.01 -5.73
C PRO A 9 7.38 -22.44 -4.64
N ALA A 10 7.63 -22.85 -3.39
CA ALA A 10 6.96 -22.29 -2.24
C ALA A 10 7.28 -20.79 -2.20
N MET A 11 6.28 -19.94 -2.43
CA MET A 11 6.42 -18.50 -2.32
C MET A 11 6.94 -18.17 -0.91
N VAL A 12 8.09 -17.51 -0.83
CA VAL A 12 8.57 -16.90 0.40
C VAL A 12 7.55 -15.86 0.81
N ARG A 13 6.77 -16.14 1.86
CA ARG A 13 5.92 -15.13 2.49
C ARG A 13 6.82 -14.25 3.34
N CYS A 14 7.23 -13.11 2.80
CA CYS A 14 7.67 -12.00 3.65
C CYS A 14 6.44 -11.57 4.45
N ALA A 15 6.57 -11.38 5.76
CA ALA A 15 5.43 -10.97 6.58
C ALA A 15 4.96 -9.58 6.11
N GLU A 16 3.80 -9.51 5.44
CA GLU A 16 3.20 -8.22 5.07
C GLU A 16 2.93 -7.43 6.36
N THR A 17 3.53 -6.25 6.44
CA THR A 17 3.37 -5.35 7.58
C THR A 17 2.42 -4.23 7.20
N ARG A 18 1.36 -4.04 7.99
CA ARG A 18 0.46 -2.90 7.85
C ARG A 18 0.95 -1.76 8.75
N GLN A 19 1.13 -0.58 8.17
CA GLN A 19 1.51 0.63 8.89
C GLN A 19 0.37 1.66 8.79
N ARG A 20 0.31 2.58 9.77
CA ARG A 20 -0.61 3.72 9.74
C ARG A 20 0.20 5.00 9.89
N PHE A 21 -0.07 5.98 9.04
CA PHE A 21 0.57 7.28 9.09
C PHE A 21 -0.46 8.38 9.35
N THR A 22 -0.03 9.45 10.00
CA THR A 22 -0.79 10.70 10.15
C THR A 22 0.09 11.83 9.68
N VAL A 23 -0.36 12.53 8.64
CA VAL A 23 0.35 13.67 8.06
C VAL A 23 -0.41 14.94 8.41
N THR A 24 0.28 15.88 9.06
CA THR A 24 -0.27 17.15 9.51
C THR A 24 0.35 18.32 8.75
N GLY A 25 -0.30 19.47 8.75
CA GLY A 25 0.12 20.67 8.03
C GLY A 25 -0.81 21.02 6.86
N VAL A 26 -0.26 21.60 5.81
CA VAL A 26 -1.05 22.01 4.62
C VAL A 26 -1.31 20.80 3.72
N VAL A 27 -2.36 20.04 4.04
CA VAL A 27 -2.71 18.77 3.36
C VAL A 27 -4.05 18.82 2.60
N GLN A 28 -4.80 19.93 2.71
CA GLN A 28 -6.10 20.12 2.05
C GLN A 28 -5.95 20.96 0.78
N GLY A 29 -6.68 20.61 -0.27
CA GLY A 29 -6.67 21.36 -1.54
C GLY A 29 -5.39 21.24 -2.38
N VAL A 30 -4.35 20.59 -1.88
CA VAL A 30 -3.02 20.48 -2.54
C VAL A 30 -2.85 19.23 -3.40
N GLY A 31 -3.88 18.39 -3.54
CA GLY A 31 -3.77 17.12 -4.26
C GLY A 31 -3.07 15.99 -3.51
N PHE A 32 -3.00 16.06 -2.17
CA PHE A 32 -2.28 15.08 -1.34
C PHE A 32 -2.81 13.63 -1.51
N ARG A 33 -4.14 13.44 -1.55
CA ARG A 33 -4.75 12.11 -1.73
C ARG A 33 -4.40 11.48 -3.10
N PRO A 34 -4.55 12.20 -4.24
CA PRO A 34 -4.04 11.74 -5.53
C PRO A 34 -2.56 11.34 -5.51
N PHE A 35 -1.70 12.14 -4.87
CA PHE A 35 -0.27 11.84 -4.72
C PHE A 35 -0.03 10.51 -3.99
N VAL A 36 -0.67 10.30 -2.84
CA VAL A 36 -0.55 9.04 -2.07
C VAL A 36 -1.04 7.84 -2.90
N HIS A 37 -2.15 7.99 -3.63
CA HIS A 37 -2.69 6.91 -4.47
C HIS A 37 -1.71 6.49 -5.59
N GLN A 38 -1.08 7.46 -6.25
CA GLN A 38 -0.07 7.16 -7.29
C GLN A 38 1.15 6.47 -6.69
N LEU A 39 1.71 7.03 -5.60
CA LEU A 39 2.88 6.45 -4.95
C LEU A 39 2.62 5.03 -4.41
N ALA A 40 1.45 4.78 -3.82
CA ALA A 40 1.07 3.44 -3.36
C ALA A 40 1.00 2.45 -4.53
N SER A 41 0.45 2.89 -5.68
CA SER A 41 0.37 2.06 -6.90
C SER A 41 1.76 1.73 -7.46
N GLU A 42 2.66 2.71 -7.51
CA GLU A 42 4.05 2.53 -7.96
C GLU A 42 4.85 1.58 -7.05
N LEU A 43 4.57 1.59 -5.75
CA LEU A 43 5.21 0.72 -4.76
C LEU A 43 4.53 -0.64 -4.59
N GLY A 44 3.42 -0.91 -5.30
CA GLY A 44 2.64 -2.14 -5.14
C GLY A 44 1.98 -2.29 -3.76
N LEU A 45 1.73 -1.17 -3.07
CA LEU A 45 1.11 -1.14 -1.75
C LEU A 45 -0.42 -1.16 -1.86
N SER A 46 -1.07 -1.80 -0.89
CA SER A 46 -2.52 -1.79 -0.72
C SER A 46 -2.91 -1.01 0.54
N GLY A 47 -4.05 -0.33 0.50
CA GLY A 47 -4.52 0.49 1.62
C GLY A 47 -5.49 1.58 1.19
N PHE A 48 -5.67 2.58 2.06
CA PHE A 48 -6.51 3.75 1.79
C PHE A 48 -5.83 4.99 2.33
N ALA A 49 -6.17 6.14 1.75
CA ALA A 49 -5.80 7.43 2.31
C ALA A 49 -7.06 8.30 2.38
N GLY A 50 -7.24 8.99 3.50
CA GLY A 50 -8.36 9.90 3.72
C GLY A 50 -7.90 11.14 4.46
N ASN A 51 -8.70 12.20 4.40
CA ASN A 51 -8.43 13.43 5.10
C ASN A 51 -9.58 13.76 6.04
N ASP A 52 -9.26 14.35 7.17
CA ASP A 52 -10.21 15.09 8.00
C ASP A 52 -9.85 16.59 7.97
N SER A 53 -10.48 17.36 8.86
CA SER A 53 -10.27 18.82 8.96
C SER A 53 -8.84 19.22 9.37
N ALA A 54 -8.04 18.31 9.93
CA ALA A 54 -6.73 18.60 10.52
C ALA A 54 -5.57 17.81 9.89
N ALA A 55 -5.82 16.64 9.30
CA ALA A 55 -4.77 15.74 8.85
C ALA A 55 -5.18 14.86 7.65
N VAL A 56 -4.18 14.20 7.07
CA VAL A 56 -4.36 13.02 6.22
C VAL A 56 -3.95 11.78 6.99
N PHE A 57 -4.82 10.78 6.99
CA PHE A 57 -4.52 9.43 7.45
C PHE A 57 -4.26 8.52 6.26
N ILE A 58 -3.28 7.64 6.41
CA ILE A 58 -2.92 6.57 5.47
C ILE A 58 -2.92 5.26 6.27
#